data_AF-A0A4U9Z8Y5-F1
#
_entry.id   AF-A0A4U9Z8Y5-F1
#
_cell.length_a   1.000
_cell.length_b   1.000
_cell.length_c   1.000
_cell.angle_alpha   90.00
_cell.angle_beta   90.00
_cell.angle_gamma   90.00
#
_symmetry.space_group_name_H-M   'P 1'
#
loop_
_entity.id
_entity.type
_entity.pdbx_description
1 polymer ?
#
loop_
_entity_poly.entity_id
_entity_poly.type
_entity_poly.pdbx_seq_one_letter_code
_entity_poly.pdbx_strand_id
1 'polypeptide(L)' 'MSRCDGTFKDYCDFCEDRYSGRFKLKENEGLFQAFDRWLEEHKKDMEQ' A
#
# COMPACT_ATOMS: atom_id res chain seq x y z
N MET A 1 2.48 7.30 -18.45
CA MET A 1 2.69 6.17 -17.51
C MET A 1 2.76 6.76 -16.12
N SER A 2 1.70 6.66 -15.32
CA SER A 2 1.69 7.20 -13.96
C SER A 2 2.72 6.45 -13.12
N ARG A 3 3.73 7.16 -12.61
CA ARG A 3 4.69 6.62 -11.65
C ARG A 3 3.97 6.51 -10.30
N CYS A 4 4.09 5.36 -9.65
CA CYS A 4 3.56 5.08 -8.32
C CYS A 4 3.77 6.28 -7.38
N ASP A 5 2.69 6.89 -6.92
CA ASP A 5 2.65 8.09 -6.07
C ASP A 5 2.96 7.77 -4.59
N GLY A 6 3.88 6.84 -4.35
CA GLY A 6 4.33 6.38 -3.04
C GLY A 6 5.82 6.62 -2.87
N THR A 7 6.21 7.12 -1.71
CA THR A 7 7.62 7.27 -1.32
C THR A 7 8.21 5.93 -0.88
N PHE A 8 9.54 5.88 -0.75
CA PHE A 8 10.20 4.72 -0.15
C PHE A 8 9.70 4.44 1.27
N LYS A 9 9.36 5.50 2.03
CA LYS A 9 8.79 5.36 3.37
C LYS A 9 7.44 4.66 3.33
N ASP A 10 6.55 5.07 2.42
CA ASP A 10 5.23 4.44 2.26
C ASP A 10 5.37 2.94 1.93
N TYR A 11 6.38 2.58 1.12
CA TYR A 11 6.66 1.18 0.83
C TYR A 11 7.14 0.40 2.07
N CYS A 12 7.95 1.01 2.94
CA CYS A 12 8.35 0.41 4.21
C CYS A 12 7.15 0.19 5.14
N ASP A 13 6.28 1.20 5.26
CA ASP A 13 5.07 1.14 6.09
C ASP A 13 4.09 0.07 5.55
N PHE A 14 3.91 -0.01 4.23
CA PHE A 14 3.18 -1.10 3.57
C PHE A 14 3.76 -2.48 3.90
N CYS A 15 5.09 -2.61 3.89
CA CYS A 15 5.74 -3.87 4.27
C CYS A 15 5.47 -4.21 5.73
N GLU A 16 5.56 -3.25 6.65
CA GLU A 16 5.25 -3.46 8.06
C GLU A 16 3.80 -3.92 8.26
N ASP A 17 2.83 -3.27 7.63
CA ASP A 17 1.43 -3.64 7.70
C ASP A 17 1.17 -5.04 7.13
N ARG A 18 1.86 -5.39 6.04
CA ARG A 18 1.76 -6.72 5.45
C ARG A 18 2.33 -7.80 6.36
N TYR A 19 3.54 -7.60 6.89
CA TYR A 19 4.20 -8.60 7.72
C TYR A 19 3.61 -8.69 9.14
N SER A 20 2.99 -7.61 9.64
CA SER A 20 2.22 -7.62 10.88
C SER A 20 0.81 -8.24 10.72
N GLY A 21 0.38 -8.49 9.48
CA GLY A 21 -0.92 -9.09 9.16
C GLY A 21 -2.10 -8.11 9.16
N ARG A 22 -1.83 -6.80 9.35
CA ARG A 22 -2.82 -5.72 9.22
C ARG A 22 -3.29 -5.56 7.78
N PHE A 23 -2.39 -5.78 6.82
CA PHE A 23 -2.70 -5.76 5.41
C PHE A 23 -2.53 -7.15 4.78
N LYS A 24 -3.59 -7.63 4.11
CA LYS A 24 -3.59 -8.92 3.41
C LYS A 24 -3.70 -8.73 1.91
N LEU A 25 -2.88 -9.48 1.18
CA LEU A 25 -2.99 -9.59 -0.27
C LEU A 25 -4.25 -10.35 -0.65
N LYS A 26 -4.94 -9.88 -1.69
CA LYS A 26 -6.05 -10.62 -2.30
C LYS A 26 -5.53 -11.72 -3.22
N GLU A 27 -6.36 -12.73 -3.47
CA GLU A 27 -6.03 -13.79 -4.41
C GLU A 27 -5.83 -13.18 -5.83
N ASN A 28 -4.70 -13.48 -6.47
CA ASN A 28 -4.26 -12.91 -7.75
C ASN A 28 -3.88 -11.41 -7.75
N GLU A 29 -3.72 -10.79 -6.57
CA GLU A 29 -3.24 -9.40 -6.48
C GLU A 29 -1.70 -9.36 -6.54
N GLY A 30 -1.17 -8.64 -7.52
CA GLY A 30 0.28 -8.38 -7.59
C GLY A 30 0.75 -7.46 -6.46
N LEU A 31 2.02 -7.58 -6.08
CA LEU A 31 2.62 -6.77 -5.00
C LEU A 31 2.41 -5.26 -5.22
N PHE A 32 2.64 -4.78 -6.44
CA PHE A 32 2.51 -3.36 -6.77
C PHE A 32 1.04 -2.91 -6.79
N GLN A 33 0.11 -3.76 -7.24
CA GLN A 33 -1.33 -3.45 -7.17
C GLN A 33 -1.82 -3.35 -5.73
N ALA A 34 -1.34 -4.26 -4.87
CA ALA A 34 -1.59 -4.20 -3.44
C ALA A 34 -1.00 -2.94 -2.80
N PHE A 35 0.19 -2.51 -3.21
CA PHE A 35 0.81 -1.28 -2.73
C PHE A 35 0.03 -0.03 -3.17
N ASP A 36 -0.35 0.07 -4.44
CA ASP A 36 -1.21 1.15 -4.93
C ASP A 36 -2.53 1.22 -4.14
N ARG A 37 -3.17 0.07 -3.87
CA ARG A 37 -4.37 0.01 -3.03
C ARG A 37 -4.12 0.47 -1.60
N TRP A 38 -3.04 -0.01 -0.97
CA TRP A 38 -2.67 0.41 0.38
C TRP A 38 -2.44 1.92 0.45
N LEU A 39 -1.79 2.51 -0.56
CA LEU A 39 -1.59 3.96 -0.69
C LEU A 39 -2.92 4.70 -0.79
N GLU A 40 -3.87 4.22 -1.59
CA GLU A 40 -5.21 4.84 -1.69
C GLU A 40 -5.99 4.76 -0.38
N GLU A 41 -5.87 3.65 0.36
CA GLU A 41 -6.50 3.47 1.67
C GLU A 41 -5.87 4.40 2.72
N HIS A 42 -4.54 4.51 2.77
CA HIS A 42 -3.82 5.36 3.73
C HIS A 42 -3.89 6.86 3.43
N LYS A 43 -3.90 7.27 2.15
CA LYS A 43 -4.06 8.69 1.80
C LYS A 43 -5.42 9.24 2.22
N LYS A 44 -6.47 8.43 2.11
CA LYS A 44 -7.82 8.80 2.58
C LYS A 44 -7.89 9.01 4.09
N ASP A 45 -7.04 8.33 4.86
CA ASP A 45 -6.96 8.48 6.32
C ASP A 45 -6.26 9.79 6.73
N MET A 46 -5.35 10.32 5.90
CA MET A 46 -4.65 11.59 6.17
C MET A 46 -5.42 12.85 5.74
N GLU A 47 -6.48 12.73 4.95
CA GLU A 47 -7.32 13.86 4.51
C GLU A 47 -8.58 14.08 5.38
N GLN A 48 -8.76 13.32 6.48
CA GLN A 48 -9.81 13.55 7.49
C GLN A 48 -9.27 14.24 8.74
#